data_AF-A0AAU9J8A3-F1
#
_entry.id   AF-A0AAU9J8A3-F1
#
_cell.length_a   1.000
_cell.length_b   1.000
_cell.length_c   1.000
_cell.angle_alpha   90.00
_cell.angle_beta   90.00
_cell.angle_gamma   90.00
#
_symmetry.space_group_name_H-M   'P 1'
#
loop_
_entity.id
_entity.type
_entity.pdbx_description
1 polymer ?
#
loop_
_entity_poly.entity_id
_entity_poly.type
_entity_poly.pdbx_seq_one_letter_code
_entity_poly.pdbx_strand_id
1 'polypeptide(L)'
;MEICNSKTKNGLLFSLQKMNRLPSMDKLIAKTIIPFYKNKRKLKHWSLVLTFFCNPKSKALKPPKKEYLRCKLIRGHKRILRQLRKCVMPRKTLNRFDHSSHSARRLFDMLRSCYYRNAEELDRLSETSSGPITDGRAKRKHTPLAHVENSFNVTFCESYFSPASIRESYFLYVELVFSELNPEILCDKFDFWCCKKRRHDGTCVEKWLLMKDVIQFNMISELGNEPIVPSEIILPKYDFGGSEEAGVSDIKIDTASEDLEMRNDNSEDSS
;
A
#
# COMPACT_ATOMS: atom_id res chain seq x y z
N MET A 1 -27.30 -34.78 14.19
CA MET A 1 -25.97 -34.41 13.64
C MET A 1 -26.13 -34.23 12.15
N GLU A 2 -26.45 -33.01 11.73
CA GLU A 2 -26.62 -32.68 10.31
C GLU A 2 -25.46 -31.81 9.83
N ILE A 3 -24.89 -32.26 8.72
CA ILE A 3 -23.81 -31.64 7.97
C ILE A 3 -24.42 -30.45 7.22
N CYS A 4 -24.00 -29.22 7.53
CA CYS A 4 -24.27 -28.08 6.65
C CYS A 4 -22.97 -27.66 5.95
N ASN A 5 -22.92 -28.03 4.67
CA ASN A 5 -21.87 -27.72 3.72
C ASN A 5 -22.46 -26.66 2.78
N SER A 6 -21.94 -25.44 2.75
CA SER A 6 -22.09 -24.58 1.57
C SER A 6 -20.86 -23.72 1.36
N LYS A 7 -20.08 -24.13 0.36
CA LYS A 7 -18.94 -23.40 -0.20
C LYS A 7 -19.46 -22.23 -1.02
N THR A 8 -19.50 -21.04 -0.46
CA THR A 8 -19.62 -19.78 -1.23
C THR A 8 -18.27 -19.41 -1.85
N LYS A 9 -17.81 -20.19 -2.85
CA LYS A 9 -16.61 -19.85 -3.63
C LYS A 9 -16.84 -18.78 -4.72
N ASN A 10 -18.10 -18.37 -4.95
CA ASN A 10 -18.45 -17.40 -5.99
C ASN A 10 -18.83 -15.99 -5.47
N GLY A 11 -18.99 -15.79 -4.16
CA GLY A 11 -19.40 -14.48 -3.60
C GLY A 11 -18.31 -13.42 -3.57
N LEU A 12 -17.04 -13.83 -3.41
CA LEU A 12 -15.90 -12.90 -3.32
C LEU A 12 -15.54 -12.23 -4.65
N LEU A 13 -15.93 -12.80 -5.80
CA LEU A 13 -15.73 -12.15 -7.09
C LEU A 13 -16.74 -11.00 -7.32
N PHE A 14 -17.93 -11.09 -6.72
CA PHE A 14 -19.03 -10.13 -6.93
C PHE A 14 -18.91 -8.89 -6.03
N SER A 15 -18.37 -9.02 -4.81
CA SER A 15 -18.18 -7.86 -3.91
C SER A 15 -17.04 -6.92 -4.36
N LEU A 16 -16.04 -7.45 -5.09
CA LEU A 16 -14.94 -6.67 -5.69
C LEU A 16 -15.35 -5.85 -6.93
N GLN A 17 -16.58 -5.99 -7.43
CA GLN A 17 -17.08 -5.24 -8.58
C GLN A 17 -17.74 -3.90 -8.21
N LYS A 18 -18.05 -3.65 -6.93
CA LYS A 18 -18.69 -2.39 -6.48
C LYS A 18 -17.73 -1.29 -6.05
N MET A 19 -16.44 -1.57 -5.90
CA MET A 19 -15.43 -0.52 -5.87
C MET A 19 -15.16 -0.14 -7.32
N ASN A 20 -15.31 1.13 -7.68
CA ASN A 20 -15.08 1.70 -9.01
C ASN A 20 -13.74 1.24 -9.59
N ARG A 21 -13.68 0.05 -10.19
CA ARG A 21 -12.51 -0.43 -10.89
C ARG A 21 -12.37 0.45 -12.11
N LEU A 22 -11.31 1.24 -12.13
CA LEU A 22 -10.97 2.01 -13.32
C LEU A 22 -10.86 1.03 -14.50
N PRO A 23 -11.54 1.29 -15.63
CA PRO A 23 -11.48 0.42 -16.81
C PRO A 23 -10.05 0.14 -17.32
N SER A 24 -9.06 0.96 -16.92
CA SER A 24 -7.64 0.72 -17.22
C SER A 24 -7.06 -0.49 -16.48
N MET A 25 -7.56 -0.82 -15.29
CA MET A 25 -7.06 -1.91 -14.45
C MET A 25 -7.39 -3.27 -15.05
N ASP A 26 -8.61 -3.46 -15.56
CA ASP A 26 -8.99 -4.70 -16.24
C ASP A 26 -8.23 -4.87 -17.55
N LYS A 27 -7.88 -3.78 -18.25
CA LYS A 27 -6.98 -3.82 -19.41
C LYS A 27 -5.56 -4.22 -19.03
N LEU A 28 -5.02 -3.68 -17.93
CA LEU A 28 -3.68 -4.03 -17.43
C LEU A 28 -3.63 -5.51 -17.02
N ILE A 29 -4.65 -5.96 -16.29
CA ILE A 29 -4.85 -7.35 -15.91
C ILE A 29 -4.95 -8.22 -17.16
N ALA A 30 -5.85 -7.94 -18.09
CA ALA A 30 -6.03 -8.73 -19.32
C ALA A 30 -4.73 -8.83 -20.14
N LYS A 31 -4.05 -7.70 -20.37
CA LYS A 31 -2.77 -7.66 -21.13
C LYS A 31 -1.68 -8.49 -20.47
N THR A 32 -1.65 -8.52 -19.14
CA THR A 32 -0.62 -9.26 -18.38
C THR A 32 -1.00 -10.72 -18.17
N ILE A 33 -2.28 -11.04 -18.02
CA ILE A 33 -2.78 -12.37 -17.68
C ILE A 33 -2.81 -13.32 -18.88
N ILE A 34 -3.18 -12.83 -20.08
CA ILE A 34 -3.37 -13.66 -21.27
C ILE A 34 -2.14 -14.55 -21.60
N PRO A 35 -0.88 -14.05 -21.51
CA PRO A 35 0.30 -14.89 -21.73
C PRO A 35 0.48 -16.02 -20.71
N PHE A 36 0.05 -15.84 -19.44
CA PHE A 36 0.25 -16.83 -18.38
C PHE A 36 -0.73 -18.01 -18.47
N TYR A 37 -1.93 -17.81 -19.02
CA TYR A 37 -2.90 -18.89 -19.21
C TYR A 37 -2.49 -19.91 -20.28
N LYS A 38 -1.45 -19.63 -21.09
CA LYS A 38 -0.87 -20.63 -22.02
C LYS A 38 -0.14 -21.76 -21.28
N ASN A 39 0.27 -21.55 -20.03
CA ASN A 39 0.79 -22.61 -19.17
C ASN A 39 -0.35 -23.21 -18.32
N LYS A 40 -0.50 -24.55 -18.33
CA LYS A 40 -1.63 -25.30 -17.73
C LYS A 40 -1.92 -25.06 -16.23
N ARG A 41 -1.14 -24.24 -15.51
CA ARG A 41 -1.38 -23.89 -14.10
C ARG A 41 -1.93 -22.46 -13.99
N LYS A 42 -3.19 -22.33 -13.55
CA LYS A 42 -3.80 -21.02 -13.26
C LYS A 42 -3.00 -20.33 -12.15
N LEU A 43 -2.30 -19.24 -12.49
CA LEU A 43 -1.57 -18.44 -11.51
C LEU A 43 -2.59 -17.70 -10.63
N LYS A 44 -2.43 -17.73 -9.30
CA LYS A 44 -3.28 -16.98 -8.37
C LYS A 44 -3.09 -15.47 -8.58
N HIS A 45 -4.16 -14.69 -8.47
CA HIS A 45 -4.16 -13.22 -8.66
C HIS A 45 -3.02 -12.51 -7.90
N TRP A 46 -2.83 -12.86 -6.62
CA TRP A 46 -1.72 -12.34 -5.80
C TRP A 46 -0.34 -12.55 -6.45
N SER A 47 -0.08 -13.75 -6.96
CA SER A 47 1.22 -14.08 -7.55
C SER A 47 1.48 -13.29 -8.82
N LEU A 48 0.42 -12.99 -9.58
CA LEU A 48 0.51 -12.16 -10.77
C LEU A 48 0.85 -10.72 -10.41
N VAL A 49 0.18 -10.11 -9.44
CA VAL A 49 0.46 -8.70 -9.09
C VAL A 49 1.91 -8.50 -8.65
N LEU A 50 2.50 -9.47 -7.95
CA LEU A 50 3.92 -9.39 -7.58
C LEU A 50 4.87 -9.40 -8.78
N THR A 51 4.48 -9.91 -9.95
CA THR A 51 5.35 -9.90 -11.15
C THR A 51 5.53 -8.49 -11.72
N PHE A 52 4.67 -7.54 -11.36
CA PHE A 52 4.84 -6.13 -11.72
C PHE A 52 5.97 -5.42 -10.96
N PHE A 53 6.52 -6.08 -9.93
CA PHE A 53 7.53 -5.53 -9.06
C PHE A 53 8.81 -6.36 -9.14
N CYS A 54 9.95 -5.74 -8.88
CA CYS A 54 11.20 -6.45 -8.69
C CYS A 54 11.90 -5.99 -7.40
N ASN A 55 12.70 -6.89 -6.83
CA ASN A 55 13.56 -6.55 -5.72
C ASN A 55 14.91 -6.03 -6.26
N PRO A 56 15.27 -4.75 -6.03
CA PRO A 56 16.51 -4.16 -6.54
C PRO A 56 17.76 -4.82 -5.95
N LYS A 57 17.66 -5.43 -4.77
CA LYS A 57 18.76 -6.15 -4.12
C LYS A 57 18.97 -7.55 -4.70
N SER A 58 18.07 -8.02 -5.57
CA SER A 58 18.21 -9.32 -6.25
C SER A 58 19.03 -9.16 -7.52
N LYS A 59 20.12 -9.95 -7.64
CA LYS A 59 20.97 -9.98 -8.85
C LYS A 59 20.19 -10.17 -10.17
N ALA A 60 19.07 -10.88 -10.11
CA ALA A 60 18.24 -11.21 -11.28
C ALA A 60 16.94 -10.39 -11.34
N LEU A 61 16.81 -9.31 -10.56
CA LEU A 61 15.60 -8.47 -10.47
C LEU A 61 14.30 -9.30 -10.34
N LYS A 62 14.36 -10.35 -9.51
CA LYS A 62 13.23 -11.27 -9.35
C LYS A 62 12.06 -10.58 -8.65
N PRO A 63 10.81 -11.01 -8.94
CA PRO A 63 9.64 -10.60 -8.17
C PRO A 63 9.83 -10.84 -6.67
N PRO A 64 9.33 -9.94 -5.81
CA PRO A 64 9.36 -10.15 -4.37
C PRO A 64 8.56 -11.42 -3.98
N LYS A 65 9.05 -12.15 -2.98
CA LYS A 65 8.36 -13.35 -2.48
C LYS A 65 7.10 -12.93 -1.69
N LYS A 66 6.01 -13.70 -1.79
CA LYS A 66 4.77 -13.48 -1.00
C LYS A 66 5.05 -13.37 0.49
N GLU A 67 5.84 -14.30 1.01
CA GLU A 67 6.20 -14.38 2.44
C GLU A 67 6.98 -13.14 2.90
N TYR A 68 7.86 -12.60 2.07
CA TYR A 68 8.59 -11.38 2.38
C TYR A 68 7.62 -10.20 2.56
N LEU A 69 6.68 -10.05 1.63
CA LEU A 69 5.66 -9.00 1.70
C LEU A 69 4.78 -9.14 2.95
N ARG A 70 4.28 -10.35 3.24
CA ARG A 70 3.51 -10.66 4.47
C ARG A 70 4.27 -10.28 5.73
N CYS A 71 5.51 -10.76 5.84
CA CYS A 71 6.41 -10.46 6.95
C CYS A 71 6.59 -8.95 7.13
N LYS A 72 6.90 -8.22 6.06
CA LYS A 72 7.13 -6.77 6.09
C LYS A 72 5.89 -6.02 6.57
N LEU A 73 4.71 -6.37 6.06
CA LEU A 73 3.44 -5.74 6.42
C LEU A 73 3.02 -6.06 7.85
N ILE A 74 3.06 -7.32 8.27
CA ILE A 74 2.68 -7.72 9.63
C ILE A 74 3.63 -7.07 10.65
N ARG A 75 4.95 -7.05 10.37
CA ARG A 75 5.91 -6.35 11.24
C ARG A 75 5.63 -4.86 11.34
N GLY A 76 5.32 -4.20 10.23
CA GLY A 76 4.93 -2.79 10.22
C GLY A 76 3.65 -2.54 11.02
N HIS A 77 2.65 -3.41 10.85
CA HIS A 77 1.40 -3.36 11.61
C HIS A 77 1.66 -3.52 13.11
N LYS A 78 2.32 -4.60 13.55
CA LYS A 78 2.70 -4.77 14.96
C LYS A 78 3.51 -3.59 15.50
N ARG A 79 4.38 -3.00 14.68
CA ARG A 79 5.17 -1.82 15.07
C ARG A 79 4.30 -0.59 15.30
N ILE A 80 3.32 -0.31 14.45
CA ILE A 80 2.44 0.86 14.63
C ILE A 80 1.57 0.70 15.88
N LEU A 81 1.07 -0.51 16.16
CA LEU A 81 0.31 -0.79 17.39
C LEU A 81 1.14 -0.47 18.65
N ARG A 82 2.42 -0.91 18.69
CA ARG A 82 3.32 -0.56 19.80
C ARG A 82 3.66 0.93 19.88
N GLN A 83 3.62 1.65 18.75
CA GLN A 83 3.80 3.09 18.73
C GLN A 83 2.58 3.82 19.28
N LEU A 84 1.36 3.36 18.94
CA LEU A 84 0.10 3.87 19.50
C LEU A 84 0.05 3.68 21.02
N ARG A 85 0.44 2.50 21.52
CA ARG A 85 0.57 2.25 22.96
C ARG A 85 1.42 3.27 23.69
N LYS A 86 2.49 3.74 23.04
CA LYS A 86 3.46 4.70 23.59
C LYS A 86 3.13 6.15 23.24
N CYS A 87 2.03 6.41 22.55
CA CYS A 87 1.67 7.71 22.02
C CYS A 87 2.77 8.33 21.12
N VAL A 88 3.49 7.48 20.36
CA VAL A 88 4.61 7.90 19.49
C VAL A 88 4.16 7.98 18.04
N MET A 89 4.45 9.10 17.38
CA MET A 89 4.18 9.27 15.95
C MET A 89 5.18 8.48 15.08
N PRO A 90 4.74 7.77 14.03
CA PRO A 90 5.62 7.00 13.18
C PRO A 90 6.35 7.89 12.16
N ARG A 91 7.67 8.00 12.30
CA ARG A 91 8.52 8.86 11.45
C ARG A 91 9.43 8.10 10.48
N LYS A 92 9.50 6.77 10.56
CA LYS A 92 10.49 5.94 9.85
C LYS A 92 9.86 4.67 9.28
N THR A 93 10.56 4.04 8.34
CA THR A 93 10.23 2.73 7.76
C THR A 93 8.89 2.74 6.99
N LEU A 94 8.23 1.58 6.90
CA LEU A 94 6.94 1.42 6.23
C LEU A 94 5.82 2.30 6.83
N ASN A 95 5.89 2.59 8.13
CA ASN A 95 4.84 3.28 8.88
C ASN A 95 4.91 4.81 8.75
N ARG A 96 5.95 5.37 8.11
CA ARG A 96 6.08 6.82 7.90
C ARG A 96 4.92 7.30 7.02
N PHE A 97 4.31 8.41 7.40
CA PHE A 97 3.32 9.12 6.59
C PHE A 97 3.50 10.63 6.78
N ASP A 98 3.03 11.42 5.83
CA ASP A 98 3.01 12.87 5.92
C ASP A 98 2.01 13.36 6.97
N HIS A 99 2.52 14.00 8.02
CA HIS A 99 1.70 14.55 9.09
C HIS A 99 0.96 15.83 8.69
N SER A 100 1.32 16.47 7.58
CA SER A 100 0.60 17.65 7.07
C SER A 100 -0.67 17.23 6.30
N SER A 101 -0.65 16.07 5.64
CA SER A 101 -1.82 15.47 5.00
C SER A 101 -2.98 15.25 5.97
N HIS A 102 -4.11 15.92 5.69
CA HIS A 102 -5.34 15.76 6.47
C HIS A 102 -5.88 14.32 6.38
N SER A 103 -5.85 13.73 5.18
CA SER A 103 -6.30 12.36 4.95
C SER A 103 -5.46 11.32 5.71
N ALA A 104 -4.13 11.46 5.72
CA ALA A 104 -3.25 10.56 6.45
C ALA A 104 -3.45 10.68 7.97
N ARG A 105 -3.58 11.91 8.49
CA ARG A 105 -3.91 12.15 9.91
C ARG A 105 -5.24 11.52 10.31
N ARG A 106 -6.28 11.70 9.51
CA ARG A 106 -7.59 11.09 9.76
C ARG A 106 -7.51 9.57 9.80
N LEU A 107 -6.78 8.93 8.87
CA LEU A 107 -6.56 7.48 8.87
C LEU A 107 -5.80 7.02 10.12
N PHE A 108 -4.79 7.79 10.56
CA PHE A 108 -4.05 7.51 11.78
C PHE A 108 -4.95 7.63 13.03
N ASP A 109 -5.83 8.63 13.08
CA ASP A 109 -6.80 8.81 14.16
C ASP A 109 -7.81 7.66 14.21
N MET A 110 -8.32 7.23 13.06
CA MET A 110 -9.19 6.06 12.97
C MET A 110 -8.50 4.78 13.45
N LEU A 111 -7.25 4.57 13.03
CA LEU A 111 -6.43 3.45 13.50
C LEU A 111 -6.18 3.52 15.02
N ARG A 112 -5.93 4.72 15.54
CA ARG A 112 -5.75 4.97 16.98
C ARG A 112 -7.03 4.68 17.77
N SER A 113 -8.19 5.11 17.28
CA SER A 113 -9.49 4.78 17.89
C SER A 113 -9.78 3.28 17.85
N CYS A 114 -9.53 2.61 16.72
CA CYS A 114 -9.63 1.15 16.60
C CYS A 114 -8.71 0.45 17.62
N TYR A 115 -7.48 0.94 17.79
CA TYR A 115 -6.55 0.42 18.77
C TYR A 115 -7.07 0.52 20.20
N TYR A 116 -7.48 1.71 20.65
CA TYR A 116 -7.94 1.88 22.04
C TYR A 116 -9.23 1.14 22.36
N ARG A 117 -10.12 0.91 21.39
CA ARG A 117 -11.31 0.05 21.57
C ARG A 117 -10.96 -1.42 21.80
N ASN A 118 -9.79 -1.87 21.33
CA ASN A 118 -9.37 -3.29 21.35
C ASN A 118 -7.98 -3.46 21.97
N ALA A 119 -7.60 -2.59 22.92
CA ALA A 119 -6.21 -2.41 23.34
C ALA A 119 -5.59 -3.71 23.90
N GLU A 120 -6.32 -4.44 24.74
CA GLU A 120 -5.85 -5.68 25.36
C GLU A 120 -5.46 -6.75 24.32
N GLU A 121 -6.35 -7.02 23.37
CA GLU A 121 -6.12 -8.02 22.32
C GLU A 121 -4.98 -7.61 21.38
N LEU A 122 -4.98 -6.36 20.94
CA LEU A 122 -3.97 -5.84 20.02
C LEU A 122 -2.60 -5.73 20.66
N ASP A 123 -2.52 -5.41 21.96
CA ASP A 123 -1.26 -5.41 22.70
C ASP A 123 -0.64 -6.80 22.74
N ARG A 124 -1.41 -7.80 23.17
CA ARG A 124 -0.99 -9.21 23.23
C ARG A 124 -0.44 -9.72 21.89
N LEU A 125 -1.10 -9.36 20.79
CA LEU A 125 -0.72 -9.82 19.45
C LEU A 125 0.44 -9.02 18.84
N SER A 126 0.62 -7.76 19.24
CA SER A 126 1.69 -6.88 18.78
C SER A 126 3.06 -7.19 19.38
N GLU A 127 3.13 -8.04 20.41
CA GLU A 127 4.39 -8.40 21.05
C GLU A 127 5.33 -9.15 20.11
N THR A 128 6.63 -8.96 20.33
CA THR A 128 7.70 -9.66 19.59
C THR A 128 7.83 -11.14 20.01
N SER A 129 7.40 -11.47 21.23
CA SER A 129 7.21 -12.82 21.75
C SER A 129 6.16 -13.59 20.92
N SER A 130 5.09 -12.90 20.51
CA SER A 130 3.98 -13.45 19.72
C SER A 130 4.26 -13.51 18.21
N GLY A 131 5.51 -13.33 17.77
CA GLY A 131 5.92 -13.47 16.36
C GLY A 131 6.51 -14.85 16.05
N PRO A 132 6.88 -15.12 14.78
CA PRO A 132 7.69 -16.30 14.46
C PRO A 132 9.11 -16.16 15.03
N ILE A 133 9.89 -17.26 15.03
CA ILE A 133 11.26 -17.29 15.58
C ILE A 133 12.11 -16.15 15.02
N THR A 134 11.99 -15.88 13.71
CA THR A 134 12.70 -14.79 13.01
C THR A 134 12.45 -13.37 13.56
N ASP A 135 11.42 -13.17 14.38
CA ASP A 135 11.05 -11.87 14.96
C ASP A 135 11.40 -11.72 16.45
N GLY A 136 11.72 -12.83 17.14
CA GLY A 136 11.87 -12.83 18.60
C GLY A 136 12.83 -13.86 19.18
N ARG A 137 13.67 -14.53 18.38
CA ARG A 137 14.62 -15.54 18.85
C ARG A 137 15.47 -15.07 20.03
N ALA A 138 15.96 -13.83 19.99
CA ALA A 138 16.80 -13.27 21.05
C ALA A 138 16.07 -13.10 22.41
N LYS A 139 14.74 -13.01 22.41
CA LYS A 139 13.92 -12.78 23.61
C LYS A 139 13.33 -14.07 24.21
N ARG A 140 13.40 -15.20 23.49
CA ARG A 140 12.81 -16.49 23.89
C ARG A 140 13.88 -17.46 24.39
N LYS A 141 14.65 -17.07 25.41
CA LYS A 141 15.72 -17.91 25.96
C LYS A 141 15.20 -19.18 26.67
N HIS A 142 13.93 -19.22 27.07
CA HIS A 142 13.36 -20.29 27.92
C HIS A 142 12.03 -20.89 27.43
N THR A 143 11.58 -20.58 26.21
CA THR A 143 10.32 -21.11 25.67
C THR A 143 10.59 -22.32 24.77
N PRO A 144 9.90 -23.46 24.96
CA PRO A 144 10.01 -24.60 24.06
C PRO A 144 9.69 -24.18 22.62
N LEU A 145 10.64 -24.39 21.70
CA LEU A 145 10.51 -23.99 20.29
C LEU A 145 9.47 -24.81 19.52
N ALA A 146 8.99 -25.93 20.08
CA ALA A 146 8.12 -26.90 19.42
C ALA A 146 6.77 -26.32 18.95
N HIS A 147 6.30 -25.23 19.55
CA HIS A 147 5.00 -24.61 19.23
C HIS A 147 5.12 -23.24 18.57
N VAL A 148 6.33 -22.84 18.16
CA VAL A 148 6.58 -21.54 17.54
C VAL A 148 6.86 -21.70 16.06
N GLU A 149 6.09 -21.00 15.24
CA GLU A 149 6.32 -20.96 13.79
C GLU A 149 7.70 -20.37 13.45
N ASN A 150 8.41 -21.02 12.52
CA ASN A 150 9.75 -20.60 12.11
C ASN A 150 9.73 -19.26 11.33
N SER A 151 8.65 -19.00 10.60
CA SER A 151 8.52 -17.85 9.70
C SER A 151 7.09 -17.32 9.62
N PHE A 152 6.87 -16.28 8.82
CA PHE A 152 5.54 -15.75 8.49
C PHE A 152 4.85 -16.64 7.44
N ASN A 153 4.79 -17.94 7.72
CA ASN A 153 4.15 -18.93 6.87
C ASN A 153 2.62 -18.78 6.90
N VAL A 154 1.92 -19.65 6.18
CA VAL A 154 0.45 -19.61 6.07
C VAL A 154 -0.19 -19.78 7.46
N THR A 155 0.21 -20.79 8.24
CA THR A 155 -0.32 -21.07 9.58
C THR A 155 -0.22 -19.87 10.51
N PHE A 156 0.96 -19.22 10.58
CA PHE A 156 1.13 -18.01 11.38
C PHE A 156 0.20 -16.88 10.91
N CYS A 157 0.12 -16.66 9.59
CA CYS A 157 -0.71 -15.59 9.04
C CYS A 157 -2.21 -15.84 9.29
N GLU A 158 -2.67 -17.08 9.16
CA GLU A 158 -4.05 -17.48 9.47
C GLU A 158 -4.40 -17.17 10.93
N SER A 159 -3.54 -17.58 11.86
CA SER A 159 -3.71 -17.27 13.29
C SER A 159 -3.67 -15.76 13.56
N TYR A 160 -2.73 -15.03 12.95
CA TYR A 160 -2.62 -13.58 13.13
C TYR A 160 -3.87 -12.84 12.68
N PHE A 161 -4.43 -13.20 11.52
CA PHE A 161 -5.60 -12.54 10.94
C PHE A 161 -6.94 -13.12 11.41
N SER A 162 -6.95 -14.11 12.30
CA SER A 162 -8.18 -14.72 12.82
C SER A 162 -9.07 -13.76 13.64
N PRO A 163 -8.52 -12.86 14.49
CA PRO A 163 -9.34 -11.86 15.19
C PRO A 163 -9.85 -10.75 14.26
N ALA A 164 -11.12 -10.36 14.42
CA ALA A 164 -11.73 -9.28 13.64
C ALA A 164 -11.05 -7.92 13.90
N SER A 165 -10.67 -7.64 15.14
CA SER A 165 -9.95 -6.43 15.55
C SER A 165 -8.61 -6.28 14.82
N ILE A 166 -7.89 -7.38 14.57
CA ILE A 166 -6.64 -7.38 13.79
C ILE A 166 -6.93 -7.06 12.34
N ARG A 167 -8.00 -7.62 11.75
CA ARG A 167 -8.35 -7.32 10.36
C ARG A 167 -8.77 -5.87 10.18
N GLU A 168 -9.56 -5.32 11.10
CA GLU A 168 -9.98 -3.90 11.10
C GLU A 168 -8.76 -2.97 11.22
N SER A 169 -7.94 -3.17 12.25
CA SER A 169 -6.72 -2.37 12.44
C SER A 169 -5.73 -2.54 11.28
N TYR A 170 -5.59 -3.74 10.73
CA TYR A 170 -4.74 -3.99 9.57
C TYR A 170 -5.25 -3.27 8.32
N PHE A 171 -6.56 -3.26 8.09
CA PHE A 171 -7.18 -2.54 6.98
C PHE A 171 -6.85 -1.04 7.03
N LEU A 172 -7.07 -0.40 8.19
CA LEU A 172 -6.75 1.01 8.44
C LEU A 172 -5.24 1.28 8.32
N TYR A 173 -4.40 0.34 8.77
CA TYR A 173 -2.96 0.40 8.62
C TYR A 173 -2.54 0.39 7.14
N VAL A 174 -3.13 -0.48 6.30
CA VAL A 174 -2.81 -0.50 4.87
C VAL A 174 -3.29 0.79 4.19
N GLU A 175 -4.48 1.30 4.53
CA GLU A 175 -4.93 2.62 4.05
C GLU A 175 -3.92 3.71 4.41
N LEU A 176 -3.42 3.72 5.66
CA LEU A 176 -2.42 4.69 6.09
C LEU A 176 -1.10 4.56 5.33
N VAL A 177 -0.60 3.34 5.09
CA VAL A 177 0.63 3.10 4.31
C VAL A 177 0.53 3.67 2.90
N PHE A 178 -0.65 3.54 2.28
CA PHE A 178 -0.96 3.98 0.92
C PHE A 178 -1.65 5.35 0.85
N SER A 179 -1.73 6.08 1.96
CA SER A 179 -2.36 7.42 2.01
C SER A 179 -1.67 8.43 1.08
N GLU A 180 -0.37 8.25 0.84
CA GLU A 180 0.40 8.95 -0.18
C GLU A 180 0.67 8.01 -1.36
N LEU A 181 -0.19 8.05 -2.38
CA LEU A 181 -0.09 7.17 -3.55
C LEU A 181 0.98 7.65 -4.55
N ASN A 182 2.18 7.93 -4.04
CA ASN A 182 3.35 8.31 -4.83
C ASN A 182 4.25 7.09 -5.04
N PRO A 183 4.48 6.62 -6.28
CA PRO A 183 5.30 5.45 -6.54
C PRO A 183 6.74 5.53 -6.03
N GLU A 184 7.36 6.72 -5.97
CA GLU A 184 8.71 6.91 -5.43
C GLU A 184 8.74 6.56 -3.93
N ILE A 185 7.79 7.12 -3.19
CA ILE A 185 7.63 6.89 -1.74
C ILE A 185 7.31 5.42 -1.46
N LEU A 186 6.45 4.80 -2.27
CA LEU A 186 6.09 3.40 -2.10
C LEU A 186 7.26 2.46 -2.45
N CYS A 187 8.06 2.77 -3.48
CA CYS A 187 9.28 2.03 -3.78
C CYS A 187 10.26 2.04 -2.58
N ASP A 188 10.47 3.20 -1.97
CA ASP A 188 11.29 3.36 -0.75
C ASP A 188 10.72 2.54 0.43
N LYS A 189 9.43 2.74 0.75
CA LYS A 189 8.74 2.03 1.84
C LYS A 189 8.84 0.50 1.70
N PHE A 190 8.64 -0.02 0.49
CA PHE A 190 8.59 -1.46 0.23
C PHE A 190 9.93 -2.08 -0.16
N ASP A 191 10.98 -1.30 -0.43
CA ASP A 191 12.23 -1.77 -1.05
C ASP A 191 11.97 -2.51 -2.37
N PHE A 192 10.98 -2.08 -3.15
CA PHE A 192 10.62 -2.67 -4.45
C PHE A 192 10.76 -1.63 -5.55
N TRP A 193 10.99 -2.08 -6.78
CA TRP A 193 10.85 -1.25 -7.97
C TRP A 193 9.62 -1.68 -8.77
N CYS A 194 8.79 -0.73 -9.18
CA CYS A 194 7.60 -0.97 -10.02
C CYS A 194 7.86 -0.78 -11.53
N CYS A 195 9.00 -0.17 -11.88
CA CYS A 195 9.46 0.01 -13.26
C CYS A 195 10.99 0.23 -13.31
N LYS A 196 11.56 0.22 -14.53
CA LYS A 196 12.98 0.56 -14.78
C LYS A 196 13.19 2.00 -15.25
N LYS A 197 12.11 2.78 -15.39
CA LYS A 197 12.16 4.15 -15.90
C LYS A 197 12.74 5.08 -14.82
N ARG A 198 13.38 6.18 -15.25
CA ARG A 198 13.87 7.23 -14.35
C ARG A 198 12.73 8.03 -13.69
N ARG A 199 11.60 8.16 -14.39
CA ARG A 199 10.40 8.84 -13.90
C ARG A 199 9.22 7.88 -13.89
N HIS A 200 8.47 7.90 -12.79
CA HIS A 200 7.23 7.15 -12.66
C HIS A 200 6.10 7.82 -13.47
N ASP A 201 5.16 7.00 -13.94
CA ASP A 201 3.97 7.42 -14.70
C ASP A 201 2.70 6.81 -14.08
N GLY A 202 1.53 7.10 -14.68
CA GLY A 202 0.24 6.57 -14.20
C GLY A 202 0.20 5.04 -14.09
N THR A 203 0.93 4.31 -14.93
CA THR A 203 0.98 2.84 -14.86
C THR A 203 1.67 2.34 -13.59
N CYS A 204 2.58 3.14 -13.01
CA CYS A 204 3.22 2.83 -11.74
C CYS A 204 2.22 2.96 -10.58
N VAL A 205 1.37 3.99 -10.63
CA VAL A 205 0.28 4.22 -9.66
C VAL A 205 -0.72 3.07 -9.69
N GLU A 206 -1.16 2.65 -10.88
CA GLU A 206 -2.07 1.52 -11.07
C GLU A 206 -1.53 0.20 -10.48
N LYS A 207 -0.24 -0.09 -10.70
CA LYS A 207 0.41 -1.28 -10.10
C LYS A 207 0.38 -1.24 -8.58
N TRP A 208 0.60 -0.08 -7.97
CA TRP A 208 0.55 0.08 -6.52
C TRP A 208 -0.88 -0.03 -5.96
N LEU A 209 -1.88 0.45 -6.69
CA LEU A 209 -3.29 0.21 -6.35
C LEU A 209 -3.63 -1.29 -6.39
N LEU A 210 -3.19 -2.01 -7.43
CA LEU A 210 -3.33 -3.46 -7.48
C LEU A 210 -2.66 -4.15 -6.29
N MET A 211 -1.47 -3.69 -5.91
CA MET A 211 -0.76 -4.22 -4.74
C MET A 211 -1.56 -3.98 -3.45
N LYS A 212 -2.11 -2.77 -3.27
CA LYS A 212 -2.95 -2.42 -2.13
C LYS A 212 -4.17 -3.34 -2.03
N ASP A 213 -4.93 -3.49 -3.12
CA ASP A 213 -6.12 -4.36 -3.17
C ASP A 213 -5.77 -5.81 -2.85
N VAL A 214 -4.67 -6.29 -3.42
CA VAL A 214 -4.18 -7.64 -3.17
C VAL A 214 -3.89 -7.83 -1.69
N ILE A 215 -3.17 -6.90 -1.06
CA ILE A 215 -2.82 -6.95 0.36
C ILE A 215 -4.06 -6.87 1.27
N GLN A 216 -5.03 -6.02 0.97
CA GLN A 216 -6.22 -5.83 1.81
C GLN A 216 -7.22 -6.98 1.68
N PHE A 217 -7.47 -7.45 0.46
CA PHE A 217 -8.55 -8.40 0.19
C PHE A 217 -8.01 -9.79 -0.11
N ASN A 218 -7.18 -9.93 -1.16
CA ASN A 218 -6.74 -11.24 -1.61
C ASN A 218 -5.86 -11.95 -0.58
N MET A 219 -5.03 -11.24 0.20
CA MET A 219 -4.22 -11.85 1.24
C MET A 219 -5.09 -12.57 2.26
N ILE A 220 -6.10 -11.84 2.75
CA ILE A 220 -6.94 -12.24 3.86
C ILE A 220 -7.84 -13.40 3.42
N SER A 221 -8.42 -13.30 2.23
CA SER A 221 -9.21 -14.40 1.64
C SER A 221 -8.37 -15.65 1.33
N GLU A 222 -7.12 -15.50 0.87
CA GLU A 222 -6.23 -16.66 0.64
C GLU A 222 -5.91 -17.41 1.96
N LEU A 223 -6.03 -16.74 3.11
CA LEU A 223 -5.84 -17.28 4.45
C LEU A 223 -7.18 -17.73 5.08
N GLY A 224 -8.24 -17.87 4.30
CA GLY A 224 -9.55 -18.35 4.78
C GLY A 224 -10.32 -17.37 5.66
N ASN A 225 -9.89 -16.11 5.74
CA ASN A 225 -10.53 -15.07 6.54
C ASN A 225 -11.37 -14.13 5.65
N GLU A 226 -12.38 -13.50 6.25
CA GLU A 226 -13.18 -12.48 5.58
C GLU A 226 -12.49 -11.10 5.63
N PRO A 227 -12.21 -10.46 4.48
CA PRO A 227 -11.68 -9.11 4.45
C PRO A 227 -12.67 -8.08 4.99
N ILE A 228 -12.16 -6.99 5.57
CA ILE A 228 -12.98 -5.86 5.98
C ILE A 228 -13.38 -5.06 4.73
N VAL A 229 -14.68 -4.83 4.56
CA VAL A 229 -15.23 -4.05 3.44
C VAL A 229 -15.52 -2.63 3.93
N PRO A 230 -15.13 -1.57 3.18
CA PRO A 230 -15.27 -0.19 3.62
C PRO A 230 -16.70 0.33 3.80
N SER A 231 -17.74 -0.45 3.53
CA SER A 231 -19.14 0.00 3.71
C SER A 231 -19.44 0.43 5.14
N GLU A 232 -18.62 0.01 6.10
CA GLU A 232 -18.70 0.40 7.52
C GLU A 232 -17.73 1.55 7.89
N ILE A 233 -16.84 1.96 6.96
CA ILE A 233 -15.73 2.87 7.22
C ILE A 233 -15.72 3.99 6.17
N ILE A 234 -16.12 5.21 6.56
CA ILE A 234 -16.07 6.39 5.69
C ILE A 234 -14.60 6.79 5.49
N LEU A 235 -14.00 6.34 4.38
CA LEU A 235 -12.65 6.69 4.00
C LEU A 235 -12.57 8.11 3.40
N PRO A 236 -11.47 8.84 3.64
CA PRO A 236 -11.20 10.08 2.93
C PRO A 236 -11.05 9.79 1.42
N LYS A 237 -11.58 10.68 0.59
CA LYS A 237 -11.38 10.61 -0.87
C LYS A 237 -9.90 10.85 -1.17
N TYR A 238 -9.34 10.05 -2.09
CA TYR A 238 -8.01 10.30 -2.62
C TYR A 238 -8.11 11.49 -3.56
N ASP A 239 -7.48 12.59 -3.19
CA ASP A 239 -7.26 13.70 -4.11
C ASP A 239 -6.12 13.27 -5.04
N PHE A 240 -6.50 12.66 -6.16
CA PHE A 240 -5.58 12.46 -7.27
C PHE A 240 -5.39 13.83 -7.87
N GLY A 241 -4.51 14.64 -7.24
CA GLY A 241 -4.24 16.02 -7.60
C GLY A 241 -4.33 16.14 -9.10
N GLY A 242 -5.45 16.72 -9.55
CA GLY A 242 -5.73 16.85 -10.96
C GLY A 242 -4.48 17.48 -11.54
N SER A 243 -4.01 16.93 -12.66
CA SER A 243 -3.35 17.84 -13.58
C SER A 243 -4.42 18.87 -13.87
N GLU A 244 -4.41 19.99 -13.14
CA GLU A 244 -4.92 21.23 -13.67
C GLU A 244 -4.26 21.28 -15.05
N GLU A 245 -5.08 21.05 -16.07
CA GLU A 245 -4.72 21.42 -17.43
C GLU A 245 -4.25 22.86 -17.26
N ALA A 246 -2.93 23.05 -17.34
CA ALA A 246 -2.34 24.36 -17.30
C ALA A 246 -3.08 25.11 -18.39
N GLY A 247 -3.95 26.04 -17.96
CA GLY A 247 -4.73 26.86 -18.86
C GLY A 247 -3.75 27.38 -19.88
N VAL A 248 -3.99 27.01 -21.14
CA VAL A 248 -3.35 27.62 -22.28
C VAL A 248 -3.71 29.09 -22.13
N SER A 249 -2.81 29.85 -21.50
CA SER A 249 -2.91 31.29 -21.46
C SER A 249 -2.74 31.72 -22.90
N ASP A 250 -3.76 32.42 -23.38
CA ASP A 250 -3.80 33.01 -24.70
C ASP A 250 -2.44 33.63 -25.03
N ILE A 251 -1.80 33.09 -26.06
CA ILE A 251 -0.68 33.75 -26.73
C ILE A 251 -1.29 35.02 -27.31
N LYS A 252 -1.13 36.15 -26.60
CA LYS A 252 -1.28 37.47 -27.18
C LYS A 252 -0.21 37.60 -28.26
N ILE A 253 -0.62 37.44 -29.50
CA ILE A 253 0.16 37.87 -30.66
C ILE A 253 0.00 39.38 -30.70
N ASP A 254 0.97 40.11 -30.14
CA ASP A 254 1.07 41.55 -30.32
C ASP A 254 1.48 41.82 -31.78
N THR A 255 0.49 42.18 -32.59
CA THR A 255 0.66 42.76 -33.92
C THR A 255 0.83 44.27 -33.83
N ALA A 256 1.93 44.76 -34.43
CA ALA A 256 2.17 46.13 -34.91
C ALA A 256 2.19 47.22 -33.80
N SER A 257 2.86 48.37 -33.93
CA SER A 257 3.52 49.08 -35.03
C SER A 257 4.42 50.14 -34.39
N GLU A 258 5.44 50.54 -35.14
CA GLU A 258 5.99 51.90 -35.26
C GLU A 258 5.60 52.92 -34.18
N ASP A 259 6.60 53.47 -33.49
CA ASP A 259 6.78 54.92 -33.46
C ASP A 259 8.26 55.28 -33.27
N LEU A 260 8.74 56.09 -34.22
CA LEU A 260 9.90 56.96 -34.13
C LEU A 260 9.77 57.83 -32.87
N GLU A 261 10.86 58.06 -32.14
CA GLU A 261 11.35 59.44 -31.90
C GLU A 261 12.73 59.48 -31.21
N MET A 262 13.63 60.16 -31.92
CA MET A 262 14.65 61.12 -31.48
C MET A 262 15.51 60.90 -30.21
N ARG A 263 16.81 60.79 -30.47
CA ARG A 263 17.94 61.58 -29.93
C ARG A 263 17.81 62.12 -28.49
N ASN A 264 18.81 61.80 -27.68
CA ASN A 264 19.70 62.86 -27.19
C ASN A 264 21.08 62.29 -26.81
N ASP A 265 22.09 62.82 -27.49
CA ASP A 265 23.47 62.88 -27.00
C ASP A 265 23.48 63.64 -25.67
N ASN A 266 24.22 63.13 -24.70
CA ASN A 266 24.93 63.96 -23.73
C ASN A 266 26.14 63.19 -23.23
N SER A 267 27.28 63.56 -23.80
CA SER A 267 28.59 63.55 -23.17
C SER A 267 28.52 64.23 -21.80
N GLU A 268 29.12 63.62 -20.78
CA GLU A 268 29.82 64.36 -19.73
C GLU A 268 30.83 63.43 -19.03
N ASP A 269 32.10 63.67 -19.36
CA ASP A 269 33.26 63.42 -18.50
C ASP A 269 33.00 64.00 -17.11
N SER A 270 33.40 63.29 -16.05
CA SER A 270 34.06 63.89 -14.89
C SER A 270 34.49 62.84 -13.84
N SER A 271 35.82 62.79 -13.67
CA SER A 271 36.60 62.45 -12.46
C SER A 271 36.82 60.99 -12.09
#